data_AF-A0AAV7RTU7-F1
#
_entry.id   AF-A0AAV7RTU7-F1
#
_cell.length_a   1.000
_cell.length_b   1.000
_cell.length_c   1.000
_cell.angle_alpha   90.00
_cell.angle_beta   90.00
_cell.angle_gamma   90.00
#
_symmetry.space_group_name_H-M   'P 1'
#
loop_
_entity.id
_entity.type
_entity.pdbx_description
1 polymer ?
#
loop_
_entity_poly.entity_id
_entity_poly.type
_entity_poly.pdbx_seq_one_letter_code
_entity_poly.pdbx_strand_id
1 'polypeptide(L)'
;MWVKFLDSLNGIPLKVWRDYEWDVQFFSDAVGSSGFGLYWDGRWCEEEWPEYWKHGGRSIAFLEFFSLIIVVCLWGAPLRDSRVLFRVDNLAVMQMVNRQSAREAGVLQLLRVFVLQCLRNNIHFSARHVPGVNNDIADALSRSQWERFHGLTTGVALRRFRMPGELWRVGDSGCFDRL
;
A
#
# COMPACT_ATOMS: atom_id res chain seq x y z
N MET A 1 -9.54 5.64 17.64
CA MET A 1 -8.94 6.11 16.38
C MET A 1 -9.53 7.45 15.93
N TRP A 2 -10.78 7.51 15.46
CA TRP A 2 -11.36 8.75 14.90
C TRP A 2 -11.33 9.95 15.84
N VAL A 3 -11.65 9.77 17.13
CA VAL A 3 -11.57 10.85 18.13
C VAL A 3 -10.15 11.45 18.20
N LYS A 4 -9.11 10.60 18.29
CA LYS A 4 -7.71 11.05 18.30
C LYS A 4 -7.29 11.71 16.98
N PHE A 5 -7.84 11.26 15.85
CA PHE A 5 -7.58 11.89 14.57
C PHE A 5 -8.19 13.29 14.51
N LEU A 6 -9.42 13.46 15.00
CA LEU A 6 -10.08 14.76 15.06
C LEU A 6 -9.28 15.78 15.87
N ASP A 7 -8.60 15.37 16.95
CA ASP A 7 -7.70 16.25 17.73
C ASP A 7 -6.53 16.79 16.88
N SER A 8 -6.10 16.03 15.87
CA SER A 8 -5.02 16.39 14.94
C SER A 8 -5.49 17.02 13.63
N LEU A 9 -6.80 17.12 13.42
CA LEU A 9 -7.37 17.65 12.18
C LEU A 9 -7.16 19.16 12.13
N ASN A 10 -6.33 19.62 11.21
CA ASN A 10 -5.96 21.03 11.05
C ASN A 10 -7.03 21.91 10.39
N GLY A 11 -8.25 21.40 10.21
CA GLY A 11 -9.37 22.13 9.60
C GLY A 11 -9.23 22.41 8.09
N ILE A 12 -8.17 21.91 7.43
CA ILE A 12 -8.01 22.04 5.99
C ILE A 12 -8.92 20.98 5.33
N PRO A 13 -9.92 21.38 4.52
CA PRO A 13 -10.74 20.42 3.81
C PRO A 13 -9.87 19.63 2.83
N LEU A 14 -10.20 18.35 2.63
CA LEU A 14 -9.63 17.56 1.55
C LEU A 14 -9.70 18.38 0.27
N LYS A 15 -8.56 18.61 -0.38
CA LYS A 15 -8.48 19.44 -1.57
C LYS A 15 -9.46 18.90 -2.61
N VAL A 16 -10.42 19.72 -3.03
CA VAL A 16 -11.39 19.34 -4.07
C VAL A 16 -10.68 19.46 -5.41
N TRP A 17 -10.24 18.34 -5.95
CA TRP A 17 -9.55 18.27 -7.24
C TRP A 17 -10.58 18.43 -8.37
N ARG A 18 -10.29 19.33 -9.33
CA ARG A 18 -11.15 19.55 -10.52
C ARG A 18 -10.66 18.82 -11.76
N ASP A 19 -9.42 18.33 -11.74
CA ASP A 19 -8.78 17.66 -12.86
C ASP A 19 -8.78 16.14 -12.68
N TYR A 20 -8.79 15.40 -13.79
CA TYR A 20 -8.91 13.93 -13.81
C TYR A 20 -7.58 13.17 -13.79
N GLU A 21 -6.45 13.86 -13.74
CA GLU A 21 -5.13 13.24 -13.80
C GLU A 21 -4.67 12.74 -12.42
N TRP A 22 -3.87 11.67 -12.40
CA TRP A 22 -3.31 11.13 -11.16
C TRP A 22 -1.85 11.56 -11.07
N ASP A 23 -1.47 12.15 -9.92
CA ASP A 23 -0.12 12.68 -9.72
C ASP A 23 0.89 11.54 -9.58
N VAL A 24 0.48 10.44 -8.93
CA VAL A 24 1.31 9.26 -8.69
C VAL A 24 0.54 7.98 -8.97
N GLN A 25 1.21 6.99 -9.55
CA GLN A 25 0.66 5.66 -9.80
C GLN A 25 1.55 4.60 -9.15
N PHE A 26 0.95 3.74 -8.33
CA PHE A 26 1.65 2.64 -7.68
C PHE A 26 1.31 1.32 -8.31
N PHE A 27 2.35 0.50 -8.35
CA PHE A 27 2.36 -0.87 -8.80
C PHE A 27 2.84 -1.69 -7.60
N SER A 28 2.00 -2.60 -7.13
CA SER A 28 2.28 -3.47 -5.99
C SER A 28 2.00 -4.90 -6.40
N ASP A 29 2.82 -5.82 -5.94
CA ASP A 29 2.54 -7.24 -6.09
C ASP A 29 2.77 -7.99 -4.78
N ALA A 30 1.97 -9.02 -4.55
CA ALA A 30 2.04 -9.85 -3.36
C ALA A 30 1.90 -11.33 -3.76
N VAL A 31 2.85 -12.15 -3.30
CA VAL A 31 2.86 -13.58 -3.55
C VAL A 31 2.64 -14.31 -2.24
N GLY A 32 1.55 -15.07 -2.14
CA GLY A 32 1.12 -15.69 -0.87
C GLY A 32 2.16 -16.55 -0.17
N SER A 33 3.01 -17.26 -0.93
CA SER A 33 4.06 -18.14 -0.40
C SER A 33 5.38 -17.42 -0.09
N SER A 34 5.55 -16.17 -0.51
CA SER A 34 6.85 -15.48 -0.47
C SER A 34 6.77 -14.18 0.33
N GLY A 35 6.36 -13.10 -0.32
CA GLY A 35 6.43 -11.74 0.21
C GLY A 35 5.66 -10.76 -0.66
N PHE A 36 6.05 -9.49 -0.57
CA PHE A 36 5.54 -8.43 -1.44
C PHE A 36 6.66 -7.59 -2.01
N GLY A 37 6.38 -6.98 -3.15
CA GLY A 37 7.25 -6.03 -3.83
C GLY A 37 6.54 -4.71 -4.08
N LEU A 38 7.19 -3.61 -3.73
CA LEU A 38 6.72 -2.25 -3.98
C LEU A 38 7.78 -1.47 -4.75
N TYR A 39 7.36 -0.72 -5.76
CA TYR A 39 8.22 0.17 -6.52
C TYR A 39 7.54 1.50 -6.84
N TRP A 40 8.28 2.59 -6.71
CA TRP A 40 7.89 3.93 -7.13
C TRP A 40 9.09 4.84 -7.32
N ASP A 41 9.30 5.29 -8.56
CA ASP A 41 10.27 6.35 -8.90
C ASP A 41 11.66 6.10 -8.29
N GLY A 42 12.22 4.91 -8.56
CA GLY A 42 13.50 4.46 -7.99
C GLY A 42 13.47 4.06 -6.52
N ARG A 43 12.41 4.37 -5.77
CA ARG A 43 12.20 3.89 -4.40
C ARG A 43 11.57 2.51 -4.45
N TRP A 44 12.07 1.57 -3.66
CA TRP A 44 11.53 0.22 -3.64
C TRP A 44 11.59 -0.40 -2.25
N CYS A 45 10.69 -1.34 -1.98
CA CYS A 45 10.63 -2.12 -0.76
C CYS A 45 10.28 -3.56 -1.13
N GLU A 46 11.00 -4.50 -0.54
CA GLU A 46 10.76 -5.93 -0.66
C GLU A 46 11.02 -6.55 0.70
N GLU A 47 10.04 -7.31 1.17
CA GLU A 47 10.09 -8.04 2.42
C GLU A 47 9.36 -9.37 2.25
N GLU A 48 9.87 -10.41 2.90
CA GLU A 48 9.20 -11.70 2.99
C GLU A 48 8.08 -11.67 4.03
N TRP A 49 7.03 -12.45 3.78
CA TRP A 49 6.00 -12.68 4.77
C TRP A 49 6.59 -13.44 5.97
N PRO A 50 6.19 -13.11 7.21
CA PRO A 50 6.51 -13.97 8.34
C PRO A 50 5.99 -15.40 8.14
N GLU A 51 6.66 -16.41 8.70
CA GLU A 51 6.27 -17.83 8.54
C GLU A 51 4.82 -18.11 8.94
N TYR A 52 4.34 -17.44 9.99
CA TYR A 52 2.93 -17.54 10.43
C TYR A 52 1.93 -16.88 9.48
N TRP A 53 2.39 -16.11 8.48
CA TRP A 53 1.56 -15.61 7.37
C TRP A 53 1.59 -16.57 6.19
N LYS A 54 2.77 -17.08 5.81
CA LYS A 54 2.95 -18.05 4.72
C LYS A 54 2.07 -19.30 4.90
N HIS A 55 1.90 -19.76 6.14
CA HIS A 55 1.09 -20.94 6.47
C HIS A 55 -0.26 -20.62 7.15
N GLY A 56 -0.52 -19.34 7.45
CA GLY A 56 -1.63 -18.90 8.30
C GLY A 56 -2.98 -18.69 7.59
N GLY A 57 -3.11 -19.05 6.32
CA GLY A 57 -4.39 -18.97 5.59
C GLY A 57 -4.88 -17.55 5.26
N ARG A 58 -3.99 -16.55 5.21
CA ARG A 58 -4.35 -15.19 4.77
C ARG A 58 -4.76 -15.23 3.30
N SER A 59 -5.88 -14.58 2.99
CA SER A 59 -6.34 -14.48 1.59
C SER A 59 -5.39 -13.62 0.76
N ILE A 60 -5.30 -13.89 -0.53
CA ILE A 60 -4.46 -13.08 -1.44
C ILE A 60 -4.87 -11.60 -1.42
N ALA A 61 -6.18 -11.31 -1.32
CA ALA A 61 -6.70 -9.95 -1.20
C ALA A 61 -6.22 -9.24 0.08
N PHE A 62 -6.07 -9.96 1.19
CA PHE A 62 -5.47 -9.41 2.41
C PHE A 62 -4.02 -8.99 2.17
N LEU A 63 -3.22 -9.87 1.55
CA LEU A 63 -1.79 -9.64 1.33
C LEU A 63 -1.53 -8.50 0.35
N GLU A 64 -2.28 -8.46 -0.75
CA GLU A 64 -2.22 -7.37 -1.70
C GLU A 64 -2.64 -6.04 -1.05
N PHE A 65 -3.74 -6.03 -0.31
CA PHE A 65 -4.17 -4.80 0.36
C PHE A 65 -3.18 -4.34 1.42
N PHE A 66 -2.58 -5.27 2.16
CA PHE A 66 -1.53 -4.97 3.12
C PHE A 66 -0.37 -4.25 2.45
N SER A 67 0.05 -4.69 1.25
CA SER A 67 1.13 -4.03 0.50
C SER A 67 0.81 -2.56 0.17
N LEU A 68 -0.46 -2.22 -0.12
CA LEU A 68 -0.90 -0.82 -0.31
C LEU A 68 -0.81 0.02 0.97
N ILE A 69 -1.04 -0.59 2.13
CA ILE A 69 -0.87 0.09 3.43
C ILE A 69 0.59 0.44 3.64
N ILE A 70 1.50 -0.45 3.28
CA ILE A 70 2.94 -0.21 3.38
C ILE A 70 3.36 0.96 2.49
N VAL A 71 2.79 1.10 1.29
CA VAL A 71 3.03 2.27 0.43
C VAL A 71 2.73 3.58 1.16
N VAL A 72 1.53 3.71 1.73
CA VAL A 72 1.12 4.97 2.39
C VAL A 72 1.82 5.21 3.73
N CYS A 73 2.24 4.14 4.42
CA CYS A 73 3.04 4.25 5.65
C CYS A 73 4.49 4.66 5.36
N LEU A 74 5.13 4.07 4.34
CA LEU A 74 6.53 4.36 4.01
C LEU A 74 6.70 5.70 3.29
N TRP A 75 5.76 6.02 2.40
CA TRP A 75 5.89 7.17 1.50
C TRP A 75 4.82 8.23 1.73
N GLY A 76 4.07 8.17 2.84
CA GLY A 76 3.04 9.17 3.17
C GLY A 76 3.55 10.61 3.15
N ALA A 77 4.73 10.88 3.72
CA ALA A 77 5.33 12.22 3.70
C ALA A 77 5.75 12.67 2.27
N PRO A 78 6.49 11.85 1.47
CA PRO A 78 6.72 12.13 0.05
C PRO A 78 5.47 12.28 -0.81
N LEU A 79 4.37 11.61 -0.45
CA LEU A 79 3.09 11.64 -1.17
C LEU A 79 2.13 12.72 -0.65
N ARG A 80 2.56 13.56 0.29
CA ARG A 80 1.69 14.55 0.91
C ARG A 80 1.04 15.46 -0.14
N ASP A 81 -0.25 15.75 0.05
CA ASP A 81 -1.05 16.61 -0.82
C ASP A 81 -1.17 16.13 -2.29
N SER A 82 -1.05 14.82 -2.54
CA SER A 82 -1.11 14.24 -3.88
C SER A 82 -2.34 13.36 -4.14
N ARG A 83 -2.64 13.12 -5.42
CA ARG A 83 -3.58 12.10 -5.90
C ARG A 83 -2.84 10.84 -6.31
N VAL A 84 -3.17 9.75 -5.63
CA VAL A 84 -2.52 8.45 -5.79
C VAL A 84 -3.48 7.45 -6.42
N LEU A 85 -3.09 6.86 -7.55
CA LEU A 85 -3.79 5.74 -8.16
C LEU A 85 -3.05 4.43 -7.85
N PHE A 86 -3.71 3.53 -7.15
CA PHE A 86 -3.23 2.17 -6.93
C PHE A 86 -3.67 1.27 -8.09
N ARG A 87 -2.70 0.71 -8.82
CA ARG A 87 -2.97 -0.29 -9.85
C ARG A 87 -2.87 -1.66 -9.21
N VAL A 88 -3.99 -2.36 -9.18
CA VAL A 88 -4.14 -3.66 -8.52
C VAL A 88 -4.70 -4.66 -9.52
N ASP A 89 -4.32 -5.93 -9.42
CA ASP A 89 -4.84 -7.02 -10.24
C ASP A 89 -5.99 -7.78 -9.55
N ASN A 90 -6.26 -7.48 -8.28
CA ASN A 90 -7.40 -8.04 -7.56
C ASN A 90 -8.59 -7.10 -7.46
N LEU A 91 -9.70 -7.51 -8.07
CA LEU A 91 -10.95 -6.77 -8.04
C LEU A 91 -11.50 -6.56 -6.62
N ALA A 92 -11.28 -7.50 -5.69
CA ALA A 92 -11.75 -7.34 -4.32
C ALA A 92 -10.98 -6.22 -3.61
N VAL A 93 -9.67 -6.13 -3.82
CA VAL A 93 -8.84 -5.03 -3.29
C VAL A 93 -9.26 -3.70 -3.91
N MET A 94 -9.43 -3.66 -5.23
CA MET A 94 -9.91 -2.46 -5.93
C MET A 94 -11.24 -1.97 -5.35
N GLN A 95 -12.21 -2.87 -5.18
CA GLN A 95 -13.52 -2.53 -4.64
C GLN A 95 -13.43 -2.08 -3.18
N MET A 96 -12.62 -2.74 -2.37
CA MET A 96 -12.41 -2.39 -0.96
C MET A 96 -11.82 -0.99 -0.81
N VAL A 97 -10.78 -0.66 -1.58
CA VAL A 97 -10.15 0.67 -1.56
C VAL A 97 -11.16 1.74 -1.97
N ASN A 98 -11.84 1.56 -3.11
CA ASN A 98 -12.75 2.57 -3.64
C ASN A 98 -14.03 2.73 -2.82
N ARG A 99 -14.56 1.65 -2.25
CA ARG A 99 -15.76 1.71 -1.39
C ARG A 99 -15.44 2.04 0.06
N GLN A 100 -14.16 1.96 0.44
CA GLN A 100 -13.70 2.13 1.82
C GLN A 100 -14.49 1.24 2.80
N SER A 101 -14.80 0.01 2.37
CA SER A 101 -15.57 -0.96 3.15
C SER A 101 -14.99 -2.37 3.02
N ALA A 102 -15.00 -3.12 4.11
CA ALA A 102 -14.67 -4.54 4.15
C ALA A 102 -15.66 -5.29 5.04
N ARG A 103 -15.92 -6.56 4.71
CA ARG A 103 -16.83 -7.42 5.51
C ARG A 103 -16.13 -8.06 6.71
N GLU A 104 -14.85 -8.39 6.55
CA GLU A 104 -14.06 -9.03 7.58
C GLU A 104 -13.50 -7.98 8.55
N ALA A 105 -13.62 -8.23 9.86
CA ALA A 105 -13.19 -7.28 10.89
C ALA A 105 -11.69 -6.97 10.84
N GLY A 106 -10.83 -7.97 10.60
CA GLY A 106 -9.38 -7.78 10.47
C GLY A 106 -9.01 -6.91 9.27
N VAL A 107 -9.67 -7.12 8.13
CA VAL A 107 -9.47 -6.30 6.93
C VAL A 107 -10.03 -4.89 7.12
N LEU A 108 -11.15 -4.73 7.81
CA LEU A 108 -11.68 -3.41 8.16
C LEU A 108 -10.72 -2.65 9.09
N GLN A 109 -10.02 -3.37 9.97
CA GLN A 109 -8.99 -2.81 10.85
C GLN A 109 -7.83 -2.22 10.02
N LEU A 110 -7.34 -2.98 9.04
CA LEU A 110 -6.35 -2.55 8.07
C LEU A 110 -6.81 -1.32 7.27
N LEU A 111 -8.05 -1.35 6.79
CA LEU A 111 -8.63 -0.28 5.99
C LEU A 111 -8.72 1.04 6.75
N ARG A 112 -8.98 0.98 8.05
CA ARG A 112 -8.94 2.15 8.92
C ARG A 112 -7.54 2.75 9.03
N VAL A 113 -6.48 1.93 9.12
CA VAL A 113 -5.09 2.45 9.08
C VAL A 113 -4.83 3.12 7.75
N PHE A 114 -5.17 2.44 6.65
CA PHE A 114 -4.97 2.96 5.30
C PHE A 114 -5.58 4.35 5.14
N VAL A 115 -6.88 4.48 5.43
CA VAL A 115 -7.61 5.75 5.31
C VAL A 115 -7.02 6.81 6.23
N LEU A 116 -6.68 6.46 7.48
CA LEU A 116 -6.09 7.39 8.43
C LEU A 116 -4.75 7.96 7.93
N GLN A 117 -3.87 7.11 7.40
CA GLN A 117 -2.58 7.55 6.85
C GLN A 117 -2.76 8.45 5.63
N CYS A 118 -3.71 8.11 4.76
CA CYS A 118 -4.07 8.98 3.63
C CYS A 118 -4.57 10.34 4.12
N LEU A 119 -5.48 10.38 5.08
CA LEU A 119 -6.03 11.63 5.62
C LEU A 119 -4.97 12.50 6.29
N ARG A 120 -4.07 11.93 7.10
CA ARG A 120 -2.98 12.66 7.77
C ARG A 120 -1.99 13.33 6.81
N ASN A 121 -1.84 12.74 5.62
CA ASN A 121 -0.97 13.28 4.57
C ASN A 121 -1.77 13.98 3.47
N ASN A 122 -3.08 14.17 3.65
CA ASN A 122 -3.97 14.76 2.64
C ASN A 122 -3.83 14.08 1.26
N ILE A 123 -3.66 12.76 1.26
CA ILE A 123 -3.58 11.92 0.07
C ILE A 123 -4.99 11.60 -0.40
N HIS A 124 -5.31 12.00 -1.63
CA HIS A 124 -6.49 11.52 -2.32
C HIS A 124 -6.14 10.22 -3.03
N PHE A 125 -6.97 9.17 -2.89
CA PHE A 125 -6.64 7.86 -3.44
C PHE A 125 -7.79 7.25 -4.23
N SER A 126 -7.45 6.41 -5.20
CA SER A 126 -8.35 5.45 -5.83
C SER A 126 -7.57 4.21 -6.24
N ALA A 127 -8.28 3.10 -6.46
CA ALA A 127 -7.72 1.89 -7.05
C ALA A 127 -8.33 1.64 -8.43
N ARG A 128 -7.53 1.18 -9.39
CA ARG A 128 -7.98 0.71 -10.70
C ARG A 128 -7.45 -0.69 -10.95
N HIS A 129 -8.35 -1.57 -11.38
CA HIS A 129 -7.97 -2.91 -11.80
C HIS A 129 -7.15 -2.85 -13.10
N VAL A 130 -5.98 -3.50 -13.11
CA VAL A 130 -5.12 -3.62 -14.29
C VAL A 130 -4.82 -5.10 -14.53
N PRO A 131 -5.21 -5.69 -15.67
CA PRO A 131 -4.85 -7.06 -16.01
C PRO A 131 -3.32 -7.20 -16.06
N GLY A 132 -2.78 -8.26 -15.42
CA GLY A 132 -1.37 -8.45 -15.03
C GLY A 132 -0.30 -8.38 -16.13
N VAL A 133 -0.12 -7.22 -16.75
CA VAL A 133 0.87 -6.96 -17.80
C VAL A 133 1.75 -5.74 -17.50
N ASN A 134 1.31 -4.80 -16.65
CA ASN A 134 2.05 -3.57 -16.36
C ASN A 134 2.66 -3.53 -14.94
N ASN A 135 2.93 -4.68 -14.32
CA ASN A 135 3.44 -4.76 -12.94
C ASN A 135 4.83 -5.41 -12.82
N ASP A 136 5.57 -5.51 -13.92
CA ASP A 136 6.79 -6.34 -14.04
C ASP A 136 7.85 -6.05 -12.97
N ILE A 137 8.03 -4.78 -12.58
CA ILE A 137 9.02 -4.42 -11.55
C ILE A 137 8.57 -4.91 -10.18
N ALA A 138 7.30 -4.71 -9.82
CA ALA A 138 6.79 -5.14 -8.52
C ALA A 138 6.67 -6.68 -8.45
N ASP A 139 6.30 -7.34 -9.55
CA ASP A 139 6.29 -8.81 -9.69
C ASP A 139 7.71 -9.39 -9.59
N ALA A 140 8.71 -8.75 -10.20
CA ALA A 140 10.10 -9.16 -10.03
C ALA A 140 10.54 -9.01 -8.57
N LEU A 141 10.11 -7.95 -7.87
CA LEU A 141 10.40 -7.75 -6.44
C LEU A 141 9.69 -8.77 -5.55
N SER A 142 8.38 -9.00 -5.71
CA SER A 142 7.59 -9.90 -4.86
C SER A 142 8.06 -11.38 -4.92
N ARG A 143 8.69 -11.75 -6.05
CA ARG A 143 9.29 -13.07 -6.32
C ARG A 143 10.81 -13.10 -6.11
N SER A 144 11.40 -12.01 -5.66
CA SER A 144 12.85 -11.85 -5.47
C SER A 144 13.68 -12.20 -6.73
N GLN A 145 13.15 -11.90 -7.93
CA GLN A 145 13.80 -12.09 -9.23
C GLN A 145 14.78 -10.93 -9.52
N TRP A 146 15.91 -10.91 -8.80
CA TRP A 146 16.87 -9.79 -8.83
C TRP A 146 17.40 -9.45 -10.22
N GLU A 147 17.73 -10.46 -11.04
CA GLU A 147 18.23 -10.23 -12.40
C GLU A 147 17.20 -9.48 -13.26
N ARG A 148 15.93 -9.90 -13.21
CA ARG A 148 14.83 -9.25 -13.92
C ARG A 148 14.60 -7.84 -13.39
N PHE A 149 14.58 -7.66 -12.07
CA PHE A 149 14.43 -6.35 -11.45
C PHE A 149 15.52 -5.36 -11.89
N HIS A 150 16.79 -5.79 -11.87
CA HIS A 150 17.91 -4.95 -12.31
C HIS A 150 17.85 -4.67 -13.81
N GLY A 151 17.47 -5.64 -14.64
CA GLY A 151 17.24 -5.42 -16.07
C GLY A 151 16.18 -4.35 -16.33
N LEU A 152 15.04 -4.43 -15.63
CA LEU A 152 13.91 -3.49 -15.77
C LEU A 152 14.19 -2.09 -15.21
N THR A 153 15.18 -1.95 -14.32
CA THR A 153 15.52 -0.69 -13.65
C THR A 153 16.89 -0.13 -14.08
N THR A 154 17.40 -0.57 -15.22
CA THR A 154 18.68 -0.12 -15.77
C THR A 154 18.68 1.40 -15.97
N GLY A 155 19.69 2.07 -15.40
CA GLY A 155 19.84 3.53 -15.51
C GLY A 155 18.98 4.35 -14.53
N VAL A 156 18.22 3.69 -13.64
CA VAL A 156 17.45 4.35 -12.57
C VAL A 156 18.27 4.40 -11.28
N ALA A 157 18.31 5.55 -10.61
CA ALA A 157 18.90 5.65 -9.28
C ALA A 157 17.99 4.96 -8.24
N LEU A 158 18.42 3.82 -7.72
CA LEU A 158 17.61 3.00 -6.81
C LEU A 158 17.87 3.34 -5.34
N ARG A 159 16.78 3.42 -4.55
CA ARG A 159 16.82 3.55 -3.10
C ARG A 159 15.93 2.50 -2.44
N ARG A 160 16.54 1.56 -1.72
CA ARG A 160 15.82 0.56 -0.91
C ARG A 160 15.26 1.20 0.35
N PHE A 161 14.01 0.89 0.66
CA PHE A 161 13.36 1.11 1.94
C PHE A 161 13.15 -0.24 2.62
N ARG A 162 13.19 -0.23 3.95
CA ARG A 162 12.89 -1.39 4.79
C ARG A 162 11.61 -1.12 5.55
N MET A 163 10.78 -2.14 5.70
CA MET A 163 9.53 -2.00 6.44
C MET A 163 9.82 -1.95 7.94
N PRO A 164 9.39 -0.89 8.66
CA PRO A 164 9.48 -0.86 10.11
C PRO A 164 8.76 -2.05 10.74
N GLY A 165 9.40 -2.72 11.71
CA GLY A 165 8.88 -3.96 12.30
C GLY A 165 7.49 -3.82 12.95
N GLU A 166 7.14 -2.61 13.39
CA GLU A 166 5.84 -2.27 13.96
C GLU A 166 4.69 -2.41 12.95
N LEU A 167 4.98 -2.21 11.65
CA LEU A 167 3.97 -2.34 10.60
C LEU A 167 3.50 -3.79 10.41
N TRP A 168 4.27 -4.80 10.83
CA TRP A 168 3.82 -6.20 10.79
C TRP A 168 2.64 -6.48 11.73
N ARG A 169 2.47 -5.63 12.75
CA ARG A 169 1.38 -5.72 13.73
C ARG A 169 0.16 -4.88 13.31
N VAL A 170 0.22 -4.21 12.17
CA VAL A 170 -0.94 -3.51 11.60
C VAL A 170 -1.98 -4.55 11.25
N GLY A 171 -3.05 -4.60 12.04
CA GLY A 171 -4.09 -5.63 11.96
C GLY A 171 -4.28 -6.43 13.25
N ASP A 172 -3.29 -6.42 14.15
CA ASP A 172 -3.40 -7.03 15.48
C ASP A 172 -4.14 -6.06 16.42
N SER A 173 -4.96 -6.58 17.33
CA SER A 173 -5.77 -5.77 18.23
C SER A 173 -4.88 -4.87 19.12
N GLY A 174 -5.10 -3.54 19.08
CA GLY A 174 -4.47 -2.58 20.01
C GLY A 174 -3.20 -1.86 19.52
N CYS A 175 -2.68 -2.13 18.32
CA CYS A 175 -1.41 -1.54 17.83
C CYS A 175 -1.56 -0.12 17.20
N PHE A 176 -2.74 0.49 17.27
CA PHE A 176 -3.09 1.68 16.49
C PHE A 176 -2.53 3.01 16.96
N ASP A 177 -2.17 3.12 18.24
CA ASP A 177 -1.85 4.42 18.83
C ASP A 177 -0.43 4.92 18.53
N ARG A 178 0.38 4.12 17.82
CA ARG A 178 1.79 4.43 17.51
C ARG A 178 2.08 4.69 16.03
N LEU A 179 1.08 4.54 15.15
CA LEU A 179 1.19 4.78 13.71
C LEU A 179 0.37 5.98 13.31
#